data_AF-A0A5M6CTF4-F1
#
_entry.id   AF-A0A5M6CTF4-F1
#
_cell.length_a   1.000
_cell.length_b   1.000
_cell.length_c   1.000
_cell.angle_alpha   90.00
_cell.angle_beta   90.00
_cell.angle_gamma   90.00
#
_symmetry.space_group_name_H-M   'P 1'
#
loop_
_entity.id
_entity.type
_entity.pdbx_description
1 polymer ?
#
loop_
_entity_poly.entity_id
_entity_poly.type
_entity_poly.pdbx_seq_one_letter_code
_entity_poly.pdbx_strand_id
1 'polypeptide(L)'
;MRTDLLNAFGAGVAANDGTVAACFNPRHGIRVIHEGNLYEFVICFECYSAKWFKNGVRNHGFLTTGLPQPKFDRALRGAGIKLPEPAR
;
A
#
# COMPACT_ATOMS: atom_id res chain seq x y z
N MET A 1 -9.79 13.12 -0.67
CA MET A 1 -9.01 12.14 -1.47
C MET A 1 -7.68 11.76 -0.84
N ARG A 2 -6.71 12.68 -0.66
CA ARG A 2 -5.38 12.33 -0.09
C ARG A 2 -5.46 11.79 1.35
N THR A 3 -6.17 12.49 2.23
CA THR A 3 -6.39 12.08 3.62
C THR A 3 -7.12 10.73 3.72
N ASP A 4 -8.05 10.46 2.79
CA ASP A 4 -8.83 9.22 2.79
C ASP A 4 -7.99 7.98 2.48
N LEU A 5 -6.98 8.11 1.62
CA LEU A 5 -6.04 7.03 1.31
C LEU A 5 -5.12 6.74 2.51
N LEU A 6 -4.62 7.78 3.16
CA LEU A 6 -3.78 7.65 4.36
C LEU A 6 -4.58 7.00 5.51
N ASN A 7 -5.81 7.45 5.75
CA ASN A 7 -6.68 6.87 6.78
C ASN A 7 -7.03 5.41 6.48
N ALA A 8 -7.35 5.09 5.22
CA ALA A 8 -7.61 3.70 4.83
C ALA A 8 -6.38 2.82 5.03
N PHE A 9 -5.19 3.30 4.67
CA PHE A 9 -3.97 2.53 4.83
C PHE A 9 -3.63 2.30 6.30
N GLY A 10 -3.71 3.34 7.14
CA GLY A 10 -3.52 3.22 8.58
C GLY A 10 -4.50 2.26 9.24
N ALA A 11 -5.79 2.31 8.85
CA ALA A 11 -6.79 1.36 9.32
C ALA A 11 -6.47 -0.08 8.91
N GLY A 12 -5.97 -0.29 7.69
CA GLY A 12 -5.55 -1.62 7.22
C GLY A 12 -4.36 -2.18 8.00
N VAL A 13 -3.39 -1.33 8.39
CA VAL A 13 -2.27 -1.72 9.26
C VAL A 13 -2.77 -2.07 10.66
N ALA A 14 -3.62 -1.24 11.25
CA ALA A 14 -4.15 -1.47 12.61
C ALA A 14 -5.06 -2.70 12.71
N ALA A 15 -5.74 -3.06 11.63
CA ALA A 15 -6.67 -4.20 11.58
C ALA A 15 -5.98 -5.54 11.25
N ASN A 16 -4.68 -5.56 10.92
CA ASN A 16 -3.99 -6.82 10.68
C ASN A 16 -3.73 -7.54 12.02
N ASP A 17 -4.05 -8.82 12.08
CA ASP A 17 -3.95 -9.70 13.26
C ASP A 17 -2.71 -10.62 13.24
N GLY A 18 -1.75 -10.32 12.37
CA GLY A 18 -0.59 -11.17 12.07
C GLY A 18 -0.77 -12.03 10.83
N THR A 19 -1.95 -12.06 10.22
CA THR A 19 -2.19 -12.82 8.98
C THR A 19 -1.35 -12.28 7.83
N VAL A 20 -0.62 -13.17 7.17
CA VAL A 20 0.23 -12.86 6.02
C VAL A 20 0.33 -14.08 5.10
N ALA A 21 0.23 -13.86 3.78
CA ALA A 21 0.51 -14.91 2.81
C ALA A 21 1.98 -14.85 2.37
N ALA A 22 2.54 -15.98 1.94
CA ALA A 22 3.95 -16.06 1.56
C ALA A 22 4.30 -15.29 0.26
N CYS A 23 3.31 -14.91 -0.55
CA CYS A 23 3.54 -14.21 -1.81
C CYS A 23 3.93 -12.73 -1.61
N PHE A 24 4.49 -12.11 -2.65
CA PHE A 24 4.66 -10.66 -2.71
C PHE A 24 4.54 -10.18 -4.16
N ASN A 25 3.30 -9.96 -4.60
CA ASN A 25 2.93 -9.52 -5.95
C ASN A 25 2.38 -8.08 -5.91
N PRO A 26 3.21 -7.06 -5.62
CA PRO A 26 2.72 -5.72 -5.34
C PRO A 26 2.12 -5.06 -6.58
N ARG A 27 0.97 -4.40 -6.39
CA ARG A 27 0.20 -3.72 -7.45
C ARG A 27 -0.04 -2.24 -7.14
N HIS A 28 0.32 -1.81 -5.95
CA HIS A 28 0.10 -0.46 -5.46
C HIS A 28 1.41 0.09 -4.94
N GLY A 29 1.67 1.34 -5.30
CA GLY A 29 2.80 2.11 -4.80
C GLY A 29 2.33 3.50 -4.42
N ILE A 30 2.79 4.02 -3.29
CA ILE A 30 2.60 5.43 -2.94
C ILE A 30 3.94 6.09 -2.61
N ARG A 31 4.10 7.32 -3.08
CA ARG A 31 5.20 8.21 -2.74
C ARG A 31 4.65 9.35 -1.88
N VAL A 32 5.29 9.61 -0.76
CA VAL A 32 4.90 10.64 0.20
C VAL A 32 6.12 11.49 0.51
N ILE A 33 6.01 12.81 0.29
CA ILE A 33 7.02 13.76 0.75
C ILE A 33 6.55 14.32 2.10
N HIS A 34 7.34 14.12 3.14
CA HIS A 34 7.05 14.62 4.48
C HIS A 34 8.33 15.10 5.15
N GLU A 35 8.31 16.32 5.68
CA GLU A 35 9.47 16.94 6.36
C GLU A 35 10.77 16.83 5.55
N GLY A 36 10.70 17.11 4.25
CA GLY A 36 11.84 17.05 3.33
C GLY A 36 12.34 15.64 2.98
N ASN A 37 11.72 14.59 3.51
CA ASN A 37 12.06 13.20 3.22
C ASN A 37 11.06 12.58 2.23
N LEU A 38 11.58 11.76 1.32
CA LEU A 38 10.77 10.91 0.44
C LEU A 38 10.53 9.56 1.12
N TYR A 39 9.28 9.23 1.33
CA TYR A 39 8.83 7.92 1.78
C TYR A 39 8.12 7.21 0.63
N GLU A 40 8.51 5.97 0.38
CA GLU A 40 7.92 5.16 -0.68
C GLU A 40 7.39 3.87 -0.06
N PHE A 41 6.19 3.47 -0.44
CA PHE A 41 5.56 2.25 0.04
C PHE A 41 5.16 1.41 -1.15
N VAL A 42 5.61 0.16 -1.19
CA VAL A 42 5.26 -0.85 -2.19
C VAL A 42 4.38 -1.88 -1.51
N ILE A 43 3.12 -1.95 -1.94
CA ILE A 43 2.04 -2.58 -1.17
C ILE A 43 1.47 -3.76 -1.95
N CYS A 44 1.29 -4.88 -1.26
CA CYS A 44 0.61 -6.06 -1.75
C CYS A 44 -0.59 -6.37 -0.85
N PHE A 45 -1.77 -5.91 -1.25
CA PHE A 45 -3.01 -6.13 -0.50
C PHE A 45 -3.52 -7.58 -0.58
N GLU A 46 -3.00 -8.40 -1.49
CA GLU A 46 -3.30 -9.83 -1.57
C GLU A 46 -2.62 -10.61 -0.45
N CYS A 47 -1.35 -10.29 -0.17
CA CYS A 47 -0.56 -10.99 0.84
C CYS A 47 -0.49 -10.28 2.18
N TYR A 48 -1.15 -9.13 2.30
CA TYR A 48 -1.23 -8.36 3.55
C TYR A 48 0.12 -7.83 4.03
N SER A 49 1.03 -7.50 3.11
CA SER A 49 2.32 -6.92 3.46
C SER A 49 2.72 -5.73 2.60
N ALA A 50 3.55 -4.86 3.18
CA ALA A 50 4.13 -3.70 2.52
C ALA A 50 5.63 -3.58 2.82
N LYS A 51 6.38 -3.17 1.80
CA LYS A 51 7.78 -2.74 1.93
C LYS A 51 7.81 -1.22 1.88
N TRP A 52 8.70 -0.59 2.65
CA TRP A 52 8.85 0.86 2.61
C TRP A 52 10.30 1.31 2.58
N PHE A 53 10.48 2.51 2.03
CA PHE A 53 11.76 3.13 1.78
C PHE A 53 11.75 4.56 2.31
N LYS A 54 12.88 5.01 2.83
CA LYS A 54 13.14 6.41 3.18
C LYS A 54 14.33 6.89 2.37
N ASN A 55 14.13 7.88 1.51
CA ASN A 55 15.15 8.42 0.60
C ASN A 55 15.85 7.31 -0.19
N GLY A 56 15.10 6.35 -0.72
CA GLY A 56 15.61 5.19 -1.46
C GLY A 56 16.17 4.04 -0.61
N VAL A 57 16.34 4.22 0.70
CA VAL A 57 16.86 3.18 1.61
C VAL A 57 15.71 2.31 2.11
N ARG A 58 15.80 0.99 1.90
CA ARG A 58 14.80 0.01 2.34
C ARG A 58 14.80 -0.14 3.87
N ASN A 59 13.60 -0.18 4.46
CA ASN A 59 13.39 -0.41 5.88
C ASN A 59 12.66 -1.75 6.12
N HIS A 60 12.50 -2.13 7.38
CA HIS A 60 11.71 -3.29 7.79
C HIS A 60 10.24 -3.10 7.38
N GLY A 61 9.70 -4.07 6.64
CA GLY A 61 8.31 -4.04 6.18
C GLY A 61 7.31 -4.15 7.32
N PHE A 62 6.03 -4.01 6.99
CA PHE A 62 4.92 -4.13 7.92
C PHE A 62 3.74 -4.85 7.27
N LEU A 63 2.82 -5.32 8.10
CA LEU A 63 1.60 -5.97 7.66
C LEU A 63 0.45 -4.97 7.51
N THR A 64 -0.46 -5.29 6.61
CA THR A 64 -1.69 -4.53 6.34
C THR A 64 -2.83 -5.52 6.07
N THR A 65 -3.95 -5.11 5.50
CA THR A 65 -5.03 -6.03 5.12
C THR A 65 -5.50 -5.73 3.71
N GLY A 66 -6.46 -6.49 3.19
CA GLY A 66 -7.13 -6.17 1.91
C GLY A 66 -8.07 -4.96 2.00
N LEU A 67 -8.41 -4.50 3.21
CA LEU A 67 -9.39 -3.42 3.43
C LEU A 67 -9.08 -2.11 2.69
N PRO A 68 -7.82 -1.65 2.57
CA PRO A 68 -7.54 -0.40 1.88
C PRO A 68 -7.65 -0.51 0.35
N GLN A 69 -7.53 -1.71 -0.22
CA GLN A 69 -7.41 -1.93 -1.67
C GLN A 69 -8.51 -1.23 -2.48
N PRO A 70 -9.82 -1.34 -2.14
CA PRO A 70 -10.86 -0.71 -2.95
C PRO A 70 -10.73 0.82 -3.03
N LYS A 71 -10.19 1.48 -2.00
CA LYS A 71 -9.95 2.93 -2.03
C LYS A 71 -8.79 3.28 -2.96
N PHE A 72 -7.71 2.51 -2.90
CA PHE A 72 -6.54 2.69 -3.76
C PHE A 72 -6.87 2.42 -5.23
N ASP A 73 -7.63 1.35 -5.50
CA ASP A 73 -8.12 1.03 -6.84
C ASP A 73 -8.99 2.15 -7.42
N ARG A 74 -9.88 2.74 -6.61
CA ARG A 74 -10.68 3.90 -7.03
C ARG A 74 -9.81 5.11 -7.33
N ALA A 75 -8.76 5.36 -6.56
CA ALA A 75 -7.86 6.49 -6.81
C ALA A 75 -7.12 6.34 -8.15
N LEU A 76 -6.62 5.13 -8.46
CA LEU A 76 -5.98 4.84 -9.75
C LEU A 76 -6.96 4.98 -10.91
N ARG A 77 -8.14 4.37 -10.81
CA ARG A 77 -9.19 4.51 -11.85
C ARG A 77 -9.62 5.95 -12.06
N GLY A 78 -9.78 6.72 -10.99
CA GLY A 78 -10.11 8.15 -11.04
C GLY A 78 -9.04 9.00 -11.75
N ALA A 79 -7.79 8.52 -11.77
CA ALA A 79 -6.69 9.13 -12.53
C ALA A 79 -6.54 8.56 -13.95
N GLY A 80 -7.47 7.71 -14.42
CA GLY A 80 -7.39 7.06 -15.72
C GLY A 80 -6.34 5.94 -15.81
N ILE A 81 -5.80 5.49 -14.67
CA ILE A 81 -4.79 4.43 -14.63
C ILE A 81 -5.50 3.08 -14.63
N LYS A 82 -5.16 2.24 -15.61
CA LYS A 82 -5.65 0.86 -15.67
C LYS A 82 -5.05 0.05 -14.52
N LEU A 83 -5.91 -0.68 -13.81
CA LEU A 83 -5.46 -1.58 -12.74
C LEU A 83 -4.76 -2.82 -13.34
N PRO A 84 -3.72 -3.34 -12.68
CA PRO A 84 -3.07 -4.57 -13.10
C PRO A 84 -3.97 -5.79 -12.80
N GLU A 85 -3.94 -6.81 -13.67
CA GLU A 85 -4.79 -8.01 -13.58
C GLU A 85 -4.60 -8.77 -12.26
N PRO A 86 -5.64 -9.21 -11.52
CA PRO A 86 -5.48 -9.94 -10.24
C PRO A 86 -4.45 -11.07 -10.30
N ALA A 87 -3.77 -11.38 -9.19
CA ALA A 87 -2.90 -12.56 -9.20
C ALA A 87 -3.78 -13.82 -9.37
N ARG A 88 -3.29 -14.75 -10.19
CA ARG A 88 -3.92 -16.03 -10.43
C ARG A 88 -3.69 -16.98 -9.27
#